data_AF-A0A540VK29-F1
#
_entry.id   AF-A0A540VK29-F1
#
_cell.length_a   1.000
_cell.length_b   1.000
_cell.length_c   1.000
_cell.angle_alpha   90.00
_cell.angle_beta   90.00
_cell.angle_gamma   90.00
#
_symmetry.space_group_name_H-M   'P 1'
#
loop_
_entity.id
_entity.type
_entity.pdbx_description
1 polymer ?
#
loop_
_entity_poly.entity_id
_entity_poly.type
_entity_poly.pdbx_seq_one_letter_code
_entity_poly.pdbx_strand_id
1 'polypeptide(L)'
;MARPLRIEFEGALYHVMARGNARGEIFLDDDDRQAFVDNLGRVCARFDWRVWAWCLMSNHYHLLIETLRPTLSKGMREVNGVYTQGFNRRHGRIGHVLQGRYKAVLVQKDTHLLELSRYVVLNPVK
;
A
#
# COMPACT_ATOMS: atom_id res chain seq x y z
N MET A 1 12.14 15.17 -15.94
CA MET A 1 12.11 15.79 -14.60
C MET A 1 12.76 14.86 -13.59
N ALA A 2 13.67 15.38 -12.76
CA ALA A 2 14.25 14.63 -11.66
C ALA A 2 13.15 14.24 -10.66
N ARG A 3 13.16 12.99 -10.22
CA ARG A 3 12.17 12.46 -9.28
C ARG A 3 12.59 12.82 -7.86
N PRO A 4 11.71 13.43 -7.04
CA PRO A 4 12.02 13.63 -5.63
C PRO A 4 12.36 12.31 -4.95
N LEU A 5 13.42 12.32 -4.14
CA LEU A 5 13.76 11.21 -3.26
C LEU A 5 12.62 11.00 -2.27
N ARG A 6 12.32 9.75 -1.94
CA ARG A 6 11.40 9.44 -0.84
C ARG A 6 12.16 9.60 0.46
N ILE A 7 11.57 10.34 1.39
CA ILE A 7 12.15 10.52 2.72
C ILE A 7 11.92 9.23 3.51
N GLU A 8 13.00 8.55 3.87
CA GLU A 8 13.01 7.29 4.60
C GLU A 8 13.95 7.41 5.80
N PHE A 9 13.43 7.19 7.01
CA PHE A 9 14.20 7.18 8.25
C PHE A 9 13.60 6.17 9.24
N GLU A 10 14.36 5.86 10.29
CA GLU A 10 13.95 4.92 11.33
C GLU A 10 12.68 5.36 12.06
N GLY A 11 11.70 4.46 12.21
CA GLY A 11 10.46 4.75 12.92
C GLY A 11 9.52 5.72 12.21
N ALA A 12 9.75 6.01 10.92
CA ALA A 12 8.90 6.86 10.12
C ALA A 12 7.52 6.21 9.87
N LEU A 13 6.46 7.02 9.98
CA LEU A 13 5.08 6.63 9.74
C LEU A 13 4.58 7.22 8.41
N TYR A 14 3.90 6.40 7.61
CA TYR A 14 3.47 6.76 6.27
C TYR A 14 2.01 6.43 6.02
N HIS A 15 1.31 7.37 5.38
CA HIS A 15 0.09 7.07 4.63
C HIS A 15 0.47 6.69 3.19
N VAL A 16 0.32 5.42 2.86
CA VAL A 16 0.65 4.86 1.55
C VAL A 16 -0.63 4.65 0.75
N MET A 17 -0.60 5.04 -0.51
CA MET A 17 -1.72 4.89 -1.44
C MET A 17 -1.25 4.40 -2.80
N ALA A 18 -1.98 3.47 -3.41
CA ALA A 18 -1.88 3.22 -4.84
C ALA A 18 -3.24 2.92 -5.45
N ARG A 19 -3.37 3.21 -6.74
CA ARG A 19 -4.61 3.12 -7.51
C ARG A 19 -4.39 2.32 -8.78
N GLY A 20 -5.45 1.67 -9.23
CA GLY A 20 -5.51 0.94 -10.49
C GLY A 20 -5.25 1.81 -11.70
N ASN A 21 -4.61 1.22 -12.70
CA ASN A 21 -4.39 1.85 -14.00
C ASN A 21 -5.74 2.21 -14.63
N ALA A 22 -5.84 3.41 -15.21
CA ALA A 22 -7.11 3.96 -15.71
C ALA A 22 -8.28 3.94 -14.69
N ARG A 23 -7.98 3.98 -13.38
CA ARG A 23 -8.96 3.81 -12.28
C ARG A 23 -9.69 2.47 -12.28
N GLY A 24 -9.16 1.48 -13.01
CA GLY A 24 -9.71 0.13 -13.07
C GLY A 24 -9.59 -0.60 -11.74
N GLU A 25 -10.39 -1.65 -11.59
CA GLU A 25 -10.39 -2.48 -10.39
C GLU A 25 -9.09 -3.27 -10.26
N ILE A 26 -8.54 -3.22 -9.06
CA ILE A 26 -7.35 -3.94 -8.62
C ILE A 26 -7.70 -5.08 -7.68
N PHE A 27 -8.91 -5.15 -7.12
CA PHE A 27 -9.45 -6.31 -6.41
C PHE A 27 -10.81 -6.64 -7.03
N LEU A 28 -10.92 -7.77 -7.73
CA LEU A 28 -12.17 -8.20 -8.37
C LEU A 28 -13.03 -9.04 -7.41
N ASP A 29 -12.40 -9.75 -6.49
CA ASP A 29 -13.02 -10.62 -5.51
C ASP A 29 -12.28 -10.58 -4.17
N ASP A 30 -12.75 -11.34 -3.18
CA ASP A 30 -12.12 -11.40 -1.87
C ASP A 30 -10.82 -12.22 -1.85
N ASP A 31 -10.61 -13.11 -2.83
CA ASP A 31 -9.34 -13.81 -2.95
C ASP A 31 -8.22 -12.86 -3.36
N ASP A 32 -8.51 -11.88 -4.23
CA ASP A 32 -7.57 -10.81 -4.56
C ASP A 32 -7.20 -9.98 -3.32
N ARG A 33 -8.19 -9.66 -2.47
CA ARG A 33 -7.97 -8.94 -1.20
C ARG A 33 -7.12 -9.77 -0.25
N GLN A 34 -7.44 -11.06 -0.11
CA GLN A 34 -6.70 -11.97 0.76
C GLN A 34 -5.25 -12.14 0.28
N ALA A 35 -5.04 -12.34 -1.02
CA ALA A 35 -3.71 -12.45 -1.61
C ALA A 35 -2.86 -11.20 -1.37
N PHE A 36 -3.47 -10.01 -1.41
CA PHE A 36 -2.80 -8.76 -1.07
C PHE A 36 -2.44 -8.69 0.42
N VAL A 37 -3.36 -9.01 1.33
CA VAL A 37 -3.11 -9.00 2.77
C VAL A 37 -2.04 -10.01 3.17
N ASP A 38 -2.06 -11.22 2.60
CA ASP A 38 -1.04 -12.25 2.85
C ASP A 38 0.34 -11.76 2.39
N ASN A 39 0.39 -11.13 1.21
CA ASN A 39 1.62 -10.56 0.70
C ASN A 39 2.12 -9.40 1.56
N LEU A 40 1.23 -8.51 1.99
CA LEU A 40 1.54 -7.43 2.91
C LEU A 40 2.11 -7.97 4.22
N GLY A 41 1.49 -8.99 4.81
CA GLY A 41 1.95 -9.64 6.03
C GLY A 41 3.37 -10.22 5.90
N ARG A 42 3.67 -10.90 4.78
CA ARG A 42 5.02 -11.39 4.49
C ARG A 42 6.05 -10.26 4.39
N VAL A 43 5.71 -9.18 3.69
CA VAL A 43 6.59 -7.99 3.59
C VAL A 43 6.79 -7.35 4.96
N CYS A 44 5.74 -7.23 5.77
CA CYS A 44 5.83 -6.64 7.11
C CYS A 44 6.80 -7.43 8.00
N ALA A 45 6.70 -8.76 8.00
CA ALA A 45 7.63 -9.62 8.73
C ALA A 45 9.07 -9.51 8.21
N ARG A 46 9.24 -9.40 6.89
CA ARG A 46 10.57 -9.32 6.25
C ARG A 46 11.31 -8.00 6.50
N PHE A 47 10.58 -6.89 6.53
CA PHE A 47 11.15 -5.53 6.58
C PHE A 47 10.93 -4.80 7.91
N ASP A 48 10.40 -5.50 8.93
CA ASP A 48 10.08 -4.94 10.25
C ASP A 48 9.13 -3.75 10.16
N TRP A 49 7.98 -3.96 9.52
CA TRP A 49 6.93 -2.94 9.45
C TRP A 49 5.84 -3.20 10.46
N ARG A 50 5.31 -2.13 11.04
CA ARG A 50 4.07 -2.14 11.79
C ARG A 50 2.98 -1.55 10.93
N VAL A 51 1.83 -2.24 10.85
CA VAL A 51 0.66 -1.72 10.16
C VAL A 51 -0.35 -1.27 11.20
N TRP A 52 -0.70 0.00 11.16
CA TRP A 52 -1.65 0.62 12.09
C TRP A 52 -3.08 0.53 11.57
N ALA A 53 -3.25 0.64 10.24
CA ALA A 53 -4.54 0.52 9.57
C ALA A 53 -4.34 0.20 8.08
N TRP A 54 -5.34 -0.42 7.46
CA TRP A 54 -5.44 -0.54 6.01
C TRP A 54 -6.89 -0.43 5.54
N CYS A 55 -7.06 -0.10 4.26
CA CYS A 55 -8.33 -0.11 3.57
C CYS A 55 -8.12 -0.54 2.12
N LEU A 56 -8.91 -1.53 1.66
CA LEU A 56 -8.83 -2.11 0.31
C LEU A 56 -10.15 -1.82 -0.43
N MET A 57 -10.14 -0.77 -1.27
CA MET A 57 -11.26 -0.45 -2.16
C MET A 57 -11.04 -1.11 -3.52
N SER A 58 -12.10 -1.39 -4.28
CA SER A 58 -12.01 -2.17 -5.53
C SER A 58 -10.92 -1.66 -6.48
N ASN A 59 -10.71 -0.35 -6.61
CA ASN A 59 -9.72 0.25 -7.52
C ASN A 59 -8.51 0.93 -6.84
N HIS A 60 -8.39 0.94 -5.51
CA HIS A 60 -7.24 1.51 -4.81
C HIS A 60 -7.14 1.02 -3.37
N TYR A 61 -5.98 1.19 -2.75
CA TYR A 61 -5.79 0.87 -1.35
C TYR A 61 -5.12 2.02 -0.58
N HIS A 62 -5.33 2.02 0.72
CA HIS A 62 -4.66 2.88 1.70
C HIS A 62 -4.01 2.02 2.77
N LEU A 63 -2.75 2.30 3.11
CA LEU A 63 -2.04 1.66 4.22
C LEU A 63 -1.48 2.74 5.15
N LEU A 64 -1.55 2.51 6.45
CA LEU A 64 -0.88 3.32 7.46
C LEU A 64 0.24 2.47 8.08
N ILE A 65 1.47 2.72 7.62
CA ILE A 65 2.62 1.85 7.88
C ILE A 65 3.71 2.63 8.59
N GLU A 66 4.20 2.08 9.69
CA GLU A 66 5.44 2.51 10.33
C GLU A 66 6.57 1.55 9.93
N THR A 67 7.68 2.10 9.44
CA THR A 67 8.86 1.31 9.09
C THR A 67 9.91 1.47 10.18
N LEU A 68 10.28 0.38 10.87
CA LEU A 68 11.32 0.41 11.90
C LEU A 68 12.73 0.58 11.34
N ARG A 69 12.89 0.50 10.01
CA ARG A 69 14.11 0.79 9.26
C ARG A 69 13.72 1.49 7.95
N PRO A 70 14.60 2.31 7.32
CA PRO A 70 14.29 3.04 6.09
C PRO A 70 14.15 2.10 4.87
N THR A 71 13.03 1.39 4.80
CA THR A 71 12.81 0.24 3.90
C THR A 71 11.52 0.34 3.10
N LEU A 72 10.75 1.42 3.25
CA LEU A 72 9.47 1.65 2.57
C LEU A 72 9.56 1.38 1.06
N SER A 73 10.58 1.92 0.39
CA SER A 73 10.77 1.73 -1.05
C SER A 73 11.01 0.28 -1.44
N LYS A 74 11.77 -0.47 -0.63
CA LYS A 74 12.07 -1.89 -0.88
C LYS A 74 10.84 -2.75 -0.63
N GLY A 75 10.16 -2.58 0.50
CA GLY A 75 8.98 -3.37 0.80
C GLY A 75 7.82 -3.08 -0.14
N MET A 76 7.57 -1.82 -0.52
CA MET A 76 6.47 -1.50 -1.44
C MET A 76 6.72 -1.99 -2.86
N ARG A 77 7.99 -2.14 -3.28
CA ARG A 77 8.32 -2.82 -4.53
C ARG A 77 7.87 -4.28 -4.49
N GLU A 78 8.01 -4.95 -3.35
CA GLU A 78 7.58 -6.34 -3.16
C GLU A 78 6.07 -6.46 -3.01
N VAL A 79 5.43 -5.61 -2.17
CA VAL A 79 3.95 -5.57 -2.02
C VAL A 79 3.29 -5.44 -3.38
N ASN A 80 3.66 -4.41 -4.14
CA ASN A 80 2.99 -4.13 -5.40
C ASN A 80 3.44 -5.11 -6.48
N GLY A 81 4.73 -5.44 -6.55
CA GLY A 81 5.26 -6.30 -7.60
C GLY A 81 4.72 -7.73 -7.53
N VAL A 82 4.72 -8.34 -6.34
CA VAL A 82 4.21 -9.70 -6.16
C VAL A 82 2.70 -9.74 -6.38
N TYR A 83 1.97 -8.76 -5.84
CA TYR A 83 0.52 -8.69 -6.02
C TYR A 83 0.13 -8.58 -7.49
N THR A 84 0.69 -7.62 -8.24
CA THR A 84 0.28 -7.40 -9.63
C THR A 84 0.64 -8.57 -10.55
N GLN A 85 1.74 -9.27 -10.29
CA GLN A 85 2.10 -10.50 -11.00
C GLN A 85 1.11 -11.62 -10.72
N GLY A 86 0.73 -11.82 -9.45
CA GLY A 86 -0.28 -12.81 -9.05
C GLY A 86 -1.65 -12.52 -9.66
N PHE A 87 -2.10 -11.26 -9.56
CA PHE A 87 -3.35 -10.78 -10.14
C PHE A 87 -3.42 -11.01 -11.65
N ASN A 88 -2.38 -10.60 -12.39
CA ASN A 88 -2.33 -10.80 -13.84
C ASN A 88 -2.37 -12.29 -14.20
N ARG A 89 -1.69 -13.16 -13.46
CA ARG A 89 -1.71 -14.61 -13.67
C ARG A 89 -3.08 -15.21 -13.41
N ARG A 90 -3.72 -14.86 -12.28
CA ARG A 90 -5.05 -15.37 -11.88
C ARG A 90 -6.13 -14.98 -12.89
N HIS A 91 -6.08 -13.74 -13.38
CA HIS A 91 -7.12 -13.17 -14.24
C HIS A 91 -6.77 -13.14 -15.74
N GLY A 92 -5.67 -13.79 -16.15
CA GLY A 92 -5.23 -13.83 -17.56
C GLY A 92 -4.95 -12.45 -18.17
N ARG A 93 -4.58 -11.45 -17.35
CA ARG A 93 -4.35 -10.07 -17.80
C ARG A 93 -2.88 -9.82 -18.12
N ILE A 94 -2.65 -8.87 -19.03
CA ILE A 94 -1.32 -8.36 -19.37
C ILE A 94 -1.23 -6.85 -19.11
N GLY A 95 -0.02 -6.37 -18.83
CA GLY A 95 0.24 -4.95 -18.61
C GLY A 95 0.06 -4.49 -17.16
N HIS A 96 -0.13 -3.18 -17.00
CA HIS A 96 -0.11 -2.52 -15.70
C HIS A 96 -1.45 -2.63 -14.97
N VAL A 97 -1.45 -3.27 -13.80
CA VAL A 97 -2.58 -3.27 -12.86
C VAL A 97 -2.68 -1.95 -12.10
N LEU A 98 -1.55 -1.42 -11.61
CA LEU A 98 -1.47 -0.14 -10.90
C LEU A 98 -1.06 0.99 -11.85
N GLN A 99 -1.59 2.19 -11.64
CA GLN A 99 -1.33 3.37 -12.48
C GLN A 99 0.14 3.82 -12.46
N GLY A 100 0.91 3.41 -11.46
CA GLY A 100 2.31 3.74 -11.33
C GLY A 100 2.84 3.49 -9.93
N ARG A 101 3.82 4.30 -9.53
CA ARG A 101 4.37 4.23 -8.17
C ARG A 101 3.30 4.60 -7.14
N TYR A 102 3.35 3.95 -5.99
CA TYR A 102 2.60 4.37 -4.81
C TYR A 102 2.97 5.81 -4.40
N LYS A 103 1.99 6.50 -3.82
CA LYS A 103 2.19 7.75 -3.06
C LYS A 103 2.46 7.38 -1.60
N ALA A 104 3.34 8.12 -0.95
CA ALA A 104 3.61 8.00 0.48
C ALA A 104 3.72 9.40 1.09
N VAL A 105 2.91 9.66 2.10
CA VAL A 105 2.89 10.92 2.85
C VAL A 105 3.38 10.61 4.26
N LEU A 106 4.40 11.36 4.74
CA LEU A 106 4.86 11.25 6.12
C LEU A 106 3.79 11.74 7.08
N VAL A 107 3.61 11.02 8.19
CA VAL A 107 2.60 11.31 9.21
C VAL A 107 3.30 11.59 10.53
N GLN A 108 2.92 12.67 11.20
CA GLN A 108 3.38 12.96 12.56
C GLN A 108 2.59 12.13 13.57
N LYS A 109 3.29 11.33 14.38
CA LYS A 109 2.70 10.35 15.31
C LYS A 109 1.79 10.97 16.38
N ASP A 110 2.16 12.13 16.92
CA ASP A 110 1.57 12.61 18.17
C ASP A 110 0.22 13.33 18.01
N THR A 111 -0.07 13.94 16.86
CA THR A 111 -1.30 14.75 16.68
C THR A 111 -2.25 14.15 15.64
N HIS A 112 -1.75 13.38 14.67
CA HIS A 112 -2.53 12.98 13.49
C HIS A 112 -2.82 11.47 13.40
N LEU A 113 -2.25 10.63 14.26
CA LEU A 113 -2.36 9.17 14.12
C LEU A 113 -3.81 8.68 14.25
N LEU A 114 -4.57 9.15 15.24
CA LEU A 114 -5.96 8.75 15.47
C LEU A 114 -6.90 9.25 14.36
N GLU A 115 -6.76 10.51 13.95
CA GLU A 115 -7.57 11.10 12.88
C GLU A 115 -7.29 10.45 11.54
N LEU A 116 -6.03 10.18 11.22
CA LEU A 116 -5.65 9.51 9.99
C LEU A 116 -6.06 8.04 9.99
N SER A 117 -5.95 7.34 11.12
CA SER A 117 -6.46 5.97 11.26
C SER A 117 -7.98 5.94 11.01
N ARG A 118 -8.73 6.89 11.60
CA ARG A 118 -10.16 7.05 11.32
C ARG A 118 -10.43 7.35 9.85
N TYR A 119 -9.66 8.25 9.23
CA TYR A 119 -9.80 8.57 7.81
C TYR A 119 -9.56 7.36 6.92
N VAL A 120 -8.50 6.59 7.17
CA VAL A 120 -8.19 5.36 6.42
C VAL A 120 -9.34 4.36 6.51
N VAL A 121 -9.83 4.09 7.73
CA VAL A 121 -10.91 3.13 7.97
C VAL A 121 -12.25 3.62 7.43
N LEU A 122 -12.51 4.93 7.39
CA LEU A 122 -13.74 5.51 6.86
C LEU A 122 -13.75 5.69 5.34
N ASN A 123 -12.64 5.44 4.62
CA ASN A 123 -12.62 5.58 3.15
C ASN A 123 -13.71 4.76 2.42
N PRO A 124 -14.07 3.53 2.83
CA PRO A 124 -15.15 2.77 2.17
C PRO A 124 -16.55 3.38 2.34
N VAL A 125 -16.74 4.32 3.27
CA VAL A 125 -18.05 4.88 3.64
C VAL A 125 -18.28 6.27 3.04
N LYS A 126 -17.29 6.81 2.30
CA LYS A 126 -17.36 8.10 1.61
C LYS A 126 -17.32 7.92 0.11
#